data_AF-A0A9E4J7W8-F1
#
_entry.id   AF-A0A9E4J7W8-F1
#
_cell.length_a   1.000
_cell.length_b   1.000
_cell.length_c   1.000
_cell.angle_alpha   90.00
_cell.angle_beta   90.00
_cell.angle_gamma   90.00
#
_symmetry.space_group_name_H-M   'P 1'
#
loop_
_entity.id
_entity.type
_entity.pdbx_description
1 polymer ?
#
loop_
_entity_poly.entity_id
_entity_poly.type
_entity_poly.pdbx_seq_one_letter_code
_entity_poly.pdbx_strand_id
1 'polypeptide(L)'
;MEKGPGVRDRRVDINIEFDALGKLLSEYVTNVSRSGAFIHTRDAWPVGTRLRLRFTVLAEDPEILEGAATVVRVSEAPPGMGVVFMDLTPASRALIARLVSRGTPRRPRAPG
;
A
#
# COMPACT_ATOMS: atom_id res chain seq x y z
N MET A 1 -3.81 -30.67 -5.23
CA MET A 1 -3.88 -29.50 -6.13
C MET A 1 -3.02 -28.40 -5.51
N GLU A 2 -1.75 -28.34 -5.90
CA GLU A 2 -0.80 -27.38 -5.36
C GLU A 2 -1.03 -26.03 -6.05
N LYS A 3 -1.49 -25.02 -5.31
CA LYS A 3 -1.61 -23.65 -5.81
C LYS A 3 -0.19 -23.13 -6.05
N GLY A 4 0.24 -23.11 -7.31
CA GLY A 4 1.50 -22.49 -7.72
C GLY A 4 1.62 -21.07 -7.16
N PRO A 5 2.84 -20.58 -6.90
CA PRO A 5 3.05 -19.32 -6.20
C PRO A 5 2.39 -18.21 -7.01
N GLY A 6 1.29 -17.65 -6.48
CA GLY A 6 0.55 -16.59 -7.14
C GLY A 6 1.51 -15.48 -7.50
N VAL A 7 1.64 -15.21 -8.81
CA VAL A 7 2.51 -14.15 -9.35
C VAL A 7 2.17 -12.88 -8.57
N ARG A 8 3.10 -12.45 -7.70
CA ARG A 8 2.90 -11.27 -6.87
C ARG A 8 2.83 -10.08 -7.80
N ASP A 9 1.68 -9.40 -7.78
CA ASP A 9 1.49 -8.17 -8.55
C ASP A 9 2.59 -7.16 -8.20
N ARG A 10 3.04 -6.41 -9.22
CA ARG A 10 4.15 -5.47 -9.07
C ARG A 10 3.77 -4.43 -8.01
N ARG A 11 4.67 -4.21 -7.04
CA ARG A 11 4.53 -3.22 -5.98
C ARG A 11 5.51 -2.09 -6.21
N VAL A 12 5.02 -0.87 -5.98
CA VAL A 12 5.81 0.36 -6.06
C VAL A 12 5.76 1.01 -4.68
N ASP A 13 6.93 1.38 -4.18
CA ASP A 13 7.04 2.12 -2.92
C ASP A 13 6.61 3.57 -3.19
N ILE A 14 5.73 4.10 -2.34
CA ILE A 14 5.22 5.48 -2.43
C ILE A 14 5.52 6.22 -1.14
N ASN A 15 5.45 7.56 -1.16
CA ASN A 15 5.71 8.40 0.01
C ASN A 15 7.12 8.17 0.61
N ILE A 16 8.13 7.95 -0.24
CA ILE A 16 9.50 7.60 0.15
C ILE A 16 10.15 8.71 1.01
N GLU A 17 9.79 9.97 0.79
CA GLU A 17 10.26 11.11 1.59
C GLU A 17 9.80 11.03 3.06
N PHE A 18 8.72 10.28 3.32
CA PHE A 18 8.26 9.98 4.68
C PHE A 18 8.98 8.80 5.32
N ASP A 19 9.82 8.04 4.63
CA ASP A 19 10.57 6.95 5.27
C ASP A 19 11.61 7.53 6.27
N ALA A 20 12.16 8.71 5.97
CA ALA A 20 13.01 9.48 6.88
C ALA A 20 12.22 10.15 8.02
N LEU A 21 10.96 10.52 7.75
CA LEU A 21 10.02 11.11 8.72
C LEU A 21 9.10 10.07 9.37
N GLY A 22 9.29 8.78 9.10
CA GLY A 22 8.33 7.71 9.46
C GLY A 22 8.20 7.50 10.97
N LYS A 23 9.11 8.10 11.74
CA LYS A 23 9.03 8.21 13.19
C LYS A 23 7.98 9.22 13.68
N LEU A 24 7.57 10.16 12.82
CA LEU A 24 6.66 11.26 13.14
C LEU A 24 5.21 10.99 12.68
N LEU A 25 5.01 10.21 11.62
CA LEU A 25 3.66 9.83 11.17
C LEU A 25 3.17 8.57 11.87
N SER A 26 1.95 8.60 12.39
CA SER A 26 1.30 7.42 13.00
C SER A 26 0.81 6.40 11.99
N GLU A 27 0.46 6.84 10.77
CA GLU A 27 -0.08 5.99 9.72
C GLU A 27 0.30 6.51 8.32
N TYR A 28 0.89 5.66 7.48
CA TYR A 28 1.21 6.00 6.08
C TYR A 28 1.28 4.76 5.18
N VAL A 29 1.00 4.95 3.90
CA VAL A 29 1.08 3.87 2.90
C VAL A 29 2.52 3.73 2.41
N THR A 30 3.12 2.55 2.55
CA THR A 30 4.53 2.31 2.18
C THR A 30 4.69 1.77 0.77
N ASN A 31 3.77 0.92 0.32
CA ASN A 31 3.77 0.39 -1.03
C ASN A 31 2.37 0.08 -1.52
N VAL A 32 2.23 0.13 -2.84
CA VAL A 32 0.97 -0.11 -3.53
C VAL A 32 1.17 -1.00 -4.76
N SER A 33 0.22 -1.91 -4.99
CA SER A 33 0.06 -2.70 -6.22
C SER A 33 -1.30 -2.38 -6.87
N ARG A 34 -1.64 -3.05 -7.98
CA ARG A 34 -2.96 -2.86 -8.61
C ARG A 34 -4.11 -3.32 -7.71
N SER A 35 -3.83 -4.33 -6.89
CA SER A 35 -4.82 -4.99 -6.04
C SER A 35 -4.88 -4.51 -4.59
N GLY A 36 -3.87 -3.79 -4.09
CA GLY A 36 -3.85 -3.43 -2.68
C GLY A 36 -2.65 -2.62 -2.26
N ALA A 37 -2.56 -2.38 -0.96
CA ALA A 37 -1.52 -1.57 -0.35
C ALA A 37 -1.03 -2.17 0.96
N PHE A 38 0.14 -1.72 1.42
CA PHE A 38 0.55 -1.88 2.81
C PHE A 38 0.51 -0.53 3.51
N ILE A 39 -0.21 -0.47 4.63
CA ILE A 39 -0.32 0.69 5.49
C ILE A 39 0.55 0.40 6.72
N HIS A 40 1.60 1.19 6.90
CA HIS A 40 2.37 1.19 8.14
C HIS A 40 1.55 1.91 9.21
N THR A 41 1.35 1.26 10.35
CA THR A 41 0.64 1.80 11.50
C THR A 41 0.98 0.97 12.74
N ARG A 42 0.91 1.57 13.93
CA ARG A 42 1.02 0.85 15.20
C ARG A 42 -0.32 0.28 15.67
N ASP A 43 -1.42 0.86 15.20
CA ASP A 43 -2.79 0.52 15.59
C ASP A 43 -3.51 -0.16 14.42
N ALA A 44 -3.02 -1.34 14.04
CA ALA A 44 -3.57 -2.10 12.92
C ALA A 44 -4.98 -2.62 13.23
N TRP A 45 -5.91 -2.42 12.29
CA TRP A 45 -7.25 -2.98 12.38
C TRP A 45 -7.24 -4.52 12.19
N PRO A 46 -8.18 -5.26 12.81
CA PRO A 46 -8.28 -6.70 12.63
C PRO A 46 -8.54 -7.11 11.17
N VAL A 47 -8.09 -8.31 10.81
CA VAL A 47 -8.40 -8.92 9.50
C VAL A 47 -9.91 -8.98 9.28
N GLY A 48 -10.35 -8.65 8.06
CA GLY A 48 -11.77 -8.55 7.69
C GLY A 48 -12.36 -7.15 7.88
N THR A 49 -11.65 -6.23 8.54
CA THR A 49 -12.13 -4.86 8.71
C THR A 49 -12.18 -4.14 7.36
N ARG A 50 -13.34 -3.52 7.06
CA ARG A 50 -13.53 -2.68 5.87
C ARG A 50 -13.22 -1.22 6.20
N LEU A 51 -12.32 -0.64 5.43
CA LEU A 51 -11.81 0.72 5.61
C LEU A 51 -12.21 1.60 4.42
N ARG A 52 -12.44 2.88 4.68
CA ARG A 52 -12.41 3.91 3.65
C ARG A 52 -10.98 4.45 3.56
N LEU A 53 -10.42 4.43 2.37
CA LEU A 53 -9.09 4.94 2.08
C LEU A 53 -9.21 6.36 1.53
N ARG A 54 -8.45 7.29 2.09
CA ARG A 54 -8.18 8.59 1.50
C ARG A 54 -6.79 9.04 1.91
N PHE A 55 -5.84 9.01 0.99
CA PHE A 55 -4.47 9.49 1.24
C PHE A 55 -3.89 10.17 0.01
N THR A 56 -2.97 11.10 0.25
CA THR A 56 -2.24 11.79 -0.80
C THR A 56 -1.04 10.94 -1.21
N VAL A 57 -0.89 10.70 -2.51
CA VAL A 57 0.32 10.17 -3.14
C VAL A 57 1.15 11.37 -3.59
N LEU A 58 2.33 11.52 -3.00
CA LEU A 58 3.29 12.53 -3.42
C LEU A 58 4.16 11.95 -4.54
N ALA A 59 3.85 12.32 -5.78
CA ALA A 59 4.65 12.05 -6.97
C ALA A 59 5.15 13.40 -7.55
N GLU A 60 5.27 13.53 -8.88
CA GLU A 60 5.57 14.82 -9.54
C GLU A 60 4.53 15.88 -9.18
N ASP A 61 3.25 15.48 -9.13
CA ASP A 61 2.14 16.28 -8.62
C ASP A 61 1.42 15.51 -7.49
N PRO A 62 0.99 16.16 -6.39
CA PRO A 62 0.20 15.52 -5.35
C PRO A 62 -1.17 15.06 -5.88
N GLU A 63 -1.44 13.77 -5.81
CA GLU A 63 -2.72 13.18 -6.22
C GLU A 63 -3.39 12.43 -5.06
N ILE A 64 -4.72 12.44 -5.00
CA ILE A 64 -5.47 11.74 -3.95
C ILE A 64 -5.84 10.34 -4.42
N LEU A 65 -5.50 9.33 -3.60
CA LEU A 65 -6.05 8.00 -3.68
C LEU A 65 -7.25 7.87 -2.75
N GLU A 66 -8.40 7.49 -3.30
CA GLU A 66 -9.66 7.33 -2.59
C GLU A 66 -10.38 6.03 -2.98
N GLY A 67 -10.95 5.35 -1.98
CA GLY A 67 -11.76 4.16 -2.20
C GLY A 67 -12.09 3.38 -0.92
N ALA A 68 -12.40 2.10 -1.09
CA ALA A 68 -12.65 1.15 -0.01
C ALA A 68 -11.68 -0.03 -0.09
N ALA A 69 -11.25 -0.52 1.07
CA ALA A 69 -10.35 -1.66 1.16
C ALA A 69 -10.69 -2.56 2.35
N THR A 70 -10.22 -3.80 2.32
CA THR A 70 -10.38 -4.76 3.42
C THR A 70 -9.02 -5.18 3.95
N VAL A 71 -8.87 -5.22 5.26
CA VAL A 71 -7.66 -5.75 5.89
C VAL A 71 -7.58 -7.26 5.66
N VAL A 72 -6.46 -7.72 5.09
CA VAL A 72 -6.22 -9.14 4.79
C VAL A 72 -5.07 -9.73 5.59
N ARG A 73 -4.23 -8.88 6.21
CA ARG A 73 -3.17 -9.31 7.11
C ARG A 73 -2.73 -8.18 8.03
N VAL A 74 -2.29 -8.53 9.24
CA VAL A 74 -1.55 -7.66 10.16
C VAL A 74 -0.09 -8.11 10.19
N SER A 75 0.82 -7.19 10.44
CA SER A 75 2.26 -7.42 10.47
C SER A 75 2.85 -6.68 11.66
N GLU A 76 3.73 -7.32 12.42
CA GLU A 76 4.44 -6.69 13.54
C GLU A 76 5.78 -6.10 13.10
N ALA A 77 6.40 -6.67 12.05
CA ALA A 77 7.69 -6.25 11.52
C ALA A 77 7.72 -6.29 9.97
N PRO A 78 7.55 -5.12 9.29
CA PRO A 78 7.25 -3.81 9.85
C PRO A 78 5.81 -3.76 10.43
N PRO A 79 5.55 -2.91 11.45
CA PRO A 79 4.23 -2.78 12.03
C PRO A 79 3.25 -2.19 11.00
N GLY A 80 2.07 -2.79 10.90
CA GLY A 80 1.01 -2.29 10.03
C GLY A 80 0.08 -3.38 9.51
N MET A 81 -0.61 -3.05 8.43
CA MET A 81 -1.61 -3.92 7.83
C MET A 81 -1.52 -3.94 6.31
N GLY A 82 -1.75 -5.11 5.72
CA GLY A 82 -1.98 -5.27 4.30
C GLY A 82 -3.47 -5.17 4.01
N VAL A 83 -3.83 -4.34 3.04
CA VAL A 83 -5.21 -4.16 2.59
C VAL A 83 -5.37 -4.54 1.12
N VAL A 84 -6.52 -5.08 0.76
CA VAL A 84 -6.93 -5.33 -0.63
C VAL A 84 -8.00 -4.31 -1.01
N PHE A 85 -7.84 -3.69 -2.19
CA PHE A 85 -8.81 -2.73 -2.69
C PHE A 85 -10.11 -3.44 -3.08
N MET A 86 -11.23 -2.94 -2.58
CA MET A 86 -12.57 -3.42 -2.90
C MET A 86 -13.20 -2.55 -3.99
N ASP A 87 -13.04 -1.25 -3.85
CA ASP A 87 -13.40 -0.28 -4.86
C ASP A 87 -12.48 0.94 -4.76
N LEU A 88 -12.26 1.61 -5.87
CA LEU A 88 -11.44 2.80 -5.97
C LEU A 88 -12.18 3.79 -6.85
N THR A 89 -12.00 5.09 -6.66
CA THR A 89 -12.54 6.04 -7.65
C THR A 89 -11.88 5.78 -9.04
N PRO A 90 -12.53 6.13 -10.16
CA PRO A 90 -11.92 6.00 -11.48
C PRO A 90 -10.57 6.72 -11.59
N ALA A 91 -10.46 7.92 -11.00
CA ALA A 91 -9.21 8.67 -10.92
C ALA A 91 -8.13 7.91 -10.15
N SER A 92 -8.48 7.35 -8.99
CA SER A 92 -7.56 6.55 -8.19
C SER A 92 -7.13 5.25 -8.87
N ARG A 93 -8.02 4.56 -9.60
CA ARG A 93 -7.64 3.40 -10.43
C ARG A 93 -6.60 3.78 -11.49
N ALA A 94 -6.81 4.91 -12.17
CA ALA A 94 -5.87 5.41 -13.17
C ALA A 94 -4.51 5.78 -12.55
N LEU A 95 -4.53 6.45 -11.39
CA LEU A 95 -3.32 6.76 -10.61
C LEU A 95 -2.53 5.48 -10.28
N ILE A 96 -3.17 4.46 -9.73
CA ILE A 96 -2.52 3.17 -9.43
C ILE A 96 -1.91 2.55 -10.68
N ALA A 97 -2.64 2.53 -11.79
CA ALA A 97 -2.13 1.97 -13.03
C ALA A 97 -0.87 2.71 -13.51
N ARG A 98 -0.83 4.05 -13.40
CA ARG A 98 0.35 4.86 -13.74
C ARG A 98 1.52 4.58 -12.80
N LEU A 99 1.30 4.60 -11.48
CA LEU A 99 2.34 4.36 -10.48
C LEU A 99 3.00 2.99 -10.66
N VAL A 100 2.19 1.94 -10.79
CA VAL A 100 2.69 0.56 -10.95
C VAL A 100 3.45 0.38 -12.28
N SER A 101 3.08 1.13 -13.31
CA SER A 101 3.75 1.07 -14.62
C SER A 101 5.08 1.84 -14.64
N ARG A 102 5.19 2.95 -13.88
CA ARG A 102 6.39 3.80 -13.80
C ARG A 102 7.44 3.31 -12.78
N GLY A 103 7.03 2.57 -11.74
CA GLY A 103 7.87 2.34 -10.58
C GLY A 103 9.10 1.45 -10.78
N THR A 104 10.22 1.91 -10.24
CA THR A 104 11.47 1.17 -10.00
C THR A 104 11.21 -0.02 -9.05
N PRO A 105 11.85 -1.20 -9.22
CA PRO A 105 11.63 -2.36 -8.37
C PRO A 105 11.88 -2.09 -6.89
N ARG A 106 11.08 -2.75 -6.04
CA ARG A 106 11.15 -2.69 -4.57
C ARG A 106 12.58 -2.80 -4.03
N ARG A 107 12.90 -2.04 -2.98
CA ARG A 107 14.14 -2.22 -2.20
C ARG A 107 14.23 -3.67 -1.67
N PRO A 108 15.39 -4.35 -1.77
CA PRO A 108 15.53 -5.71 -1.26
C PRO A 108 15.19 -5.77 0.24
N ARG A 109 14.51 -6.85 0.66
CA ARG A 109 14.23 -7.08 2.09
C ARG A 109 15.59 -7.21 2.78
N ALA A 110 15.87 -6.40 3.80
CA ALA A 110 17.05 -6.64 4.63
C ALA A 110 17.00 -8.07 5.17
N PRO A 111 18.10 -8.85 5.10
CA PRO A 111 18.15 -10.16 5.73
C PRO A 111 17.99 -9.97 7.25
N GLY A 112 17.18 -10.85 7.85
CA GLY A 112 17.00 -10.93 9.30
C GLY A 112 18.17 -11.59 9.99
#